data_AF-A0A6A6KX02-F1
#
_entry.id   AF-A0A6A6KX02-F1
#
_cell.length_a   1.000
_cell.length_b   1.000
_cell.length_c   1.000
_cell.angle_alpha   90.00
_cell.angle_beta   90.00
_cell.angle_gamma   90.00
#
_symmetry.space_group_name_H-M   'P 1'
#
loop_
_entity.id
_entity.type
_entity.pdbx_description
1 polymer ?
#
loop_
_entity_poly.entity_id
_entity_poly.type
_entity_poly.pdbx_seq_one_letter_code
_entity_poly.pdbx_strand_id
1 'polypeptide(L)'
;MGWWKLNCDGSMKSSDNLATAGALIRDYNGNWLSSLAVNLGRCFVLHAELWALLEGVTDPPRNAISLVMAIKSLLQSDWVVHVSHIWLEGNFVVDCLTTLAGSLPFGLHEFQQPPTSLLPWLSHDKFGVGYSRTVKM
;
A
#
# COMPACT_ATOMS: atom_id res chain seq x y z
N MET A 1 -19.87 -12.05 13.42
CA MET A 1 -18.69 -12.42 12.61
C MET A 1 -18.17 -11.13 11.99
N GLY A 2 -16.91 -10.81 12.23
CA GLY A 2 -16.26 -9.64 11.66
C GLY A 2 -15.43 -10.02 10.44
N TRP A 3 -15.00 -9.02 9.69
CA TRP A 3 -14.03 -9.14 8.61
C TRP A 3 -12.85 -8.23 8.90
N TRP A 4 -11.68 -8.55 8.33
CA TRP A 4 -10.55 -7.64 8.31
C TRP A 4 -10.49 -6.98 6.95
N LYS A 5 -10.22 -5.69 6.96
CA LYS A 5 -10.06 -4.90 5.74
C LYS A 5 -8.58 -4.60 5.55
N LEU A 6 -8.00 -5.09 4.46
CA LEU A 6 -6.68 -4.68 4.00
C LEU A 6 -6.84 -3.64 2.90
N ASN A 7 -6.33 -2.45 3.15
CA ASN A 7 -6.21 -1.38 2.16
C ASN A 7 -4.74 -1.26 1.76
N CYS A 8 -4.45 -1.17 0.47
CA CYS A 8 -3.09 -0.95 -0.03
C CYS A 8 -3.08 0.16 -1.09
N ASP A 9 -1.95 0.83 -1.23
CA ASP A 9 -1.72 1.85 -2.25
C ASP A 9 -0.22 1.95 -2.57
N GLY A 10 0.10 2.52 -3.73
CA GLY A 10 1.45 2.76 -4.18
C GLY A 10 1.55 4.08 -4.92
N SER A 11 2.60 4.84 -4.66
CA SER A 11 2.82 6.14 -5.30
C SER A 11 4.24 6.25 -5.84
N MET A 12 4.36 6.87 -7.00
CA MET A 12 5.63 7.21 -7.63
C MET A 12 5.68 8.71 -7.87
N LYS A 13 6.67 9.37 -7.25
CA LYS A 13 6.87 10.81 -7.41
C LYS A 13 7.83 11.07 -8.58
N SER A 14 7.30 11.61 -9.67
CA SER A 14 8.05 11.80 -10.93
C SER A 14 9.27 12.74 -10.82
N SER A 15 9.28 13.66 -9.85
CA SER A 15 10.40 14.60 -9.67
C SER A 15 11.69 13.91 -9.22
N ASP A 16 11.57 12.89 -8.35
CA ASP A 16 12.69 12.26 -7.65
C ASP A 16 12.82 10.76 -8.00
N ASN A 17 11.95 10.27 -8.89
CA ASN A 17 11.72 8.84 -9.18
C ASN A 17 11.51 7.98 -7.93
N LEU A 18 11.02 8.58 -6.85
CA LEU A 18 10.84 7.92 -5.57
C LEU A 18 9.55 7.08 -5.60
N ALA A 19 9.70 5.77 -5.45
CA ALA A 19 8.61 4.82 -5.31
C ALA A 19 8.34 4.55 -3.83
N THR A 20 7.06 4.48 -3.49
CA THR A 20 6.57 4.25 -2.14
C THR A 20 5.34 3.37 -2.19
N ALA A 21 5.11 2.60 -1.13
CA ALA A 21 3.91 1.79 -0.98
C ALA A 21 3.41 1.83 0.47
N GLY A 22 2.10 1.64 0.64
CA GLY A 22 1.45 1.60 1.94
C GLY A 22 0.43 0.47 2.01
N ALA A 23 0.27 -0.12 3.19
CA ALA A 23 -0.78 -1.08 3.48
C ALA A 23 -1.33 -0.87 4.89
N LEU A 24 -2.64 -0.93 5.07
CA LEU A 24 -3.34 -0.74 6.33
C LEU A 24 -4.33 -1.87 6.56
N ILE A 25 -4.23 -2.51 7.72
CA ILE A 25 -5.16 -3.52 8.21
C ILE A 25 -6.10 -2.88 9.23
N ARG A 26 -7.40 -3.08 9.03
CA ARG A 26 -8.46 -2.61 9.92
C ARG A 26 -9.39 -3.73 10.34
N ASP A 27 -10.00 -3.58 11.53
CA ASP A 27 -11.11 -4.41 11.95
C ASP A 27 -12.42 -3.99 11.24
N TYR A 28 -13.49 -4.76 11.47
CA TYR A 28 -14.81 -4.51 10.89
C TYR A 28 -15.49 -3.22 11.40
N ASN A 29 -14.98 -2.63 12.50
CA ASN A 29 -15.44 -1.33 13.02
C ASN A 29 -14.64 -0.16 12.41
N GLY A 30 -13.72 -0.45 11.49
CA GLY A 30 -12.82 0.52 10.87
C GLY A 30 -11.67 0.97 11.78
N ASN A 31 -11.43 0.29 12.91
CA ASN A 31 -10.32 0.62 13.79
C ASN A 31 -9.00 0.11 13.20
N TRP A 32 -7.94 0.87 13.45
CA TRP A 32 -6.57 0.49 13.06
C TRP A 32 -6.11 -0.76 13.81
N LEU A 33 -5.59 -1.76 13.09
CA LEU A 33 -4.93 -2.92 13.68
C LEU A 33 -3.41 -2.84 13.48
N SER A 34 -2.97 -2.61 12.24
CA SER A 34 -1.56 -2.48 11.89
C SER A 34 -1.40 -1.85 10.50
N SER A 35 -0.25 -1.26 10.21
CA SER A 35 0.08 -0.82 8.86
C SER A 35 1.56 -1.01 8.51
N LEU A 36 1.82 -1.02 7.21
CA LEU A 36 3.15 -1.05 6.61
C LEU A 36 3.30 0.19 5.71
N ALA A 37 4.45 0.86 5.79
CA ALA A 37 4.85 1.90 4.87
C ALA A 37 6.23 1.55 4.32
N VAL A 38 6.38 1.58 3.00
CA VAL A 38 7.61 1.15 2.33
C VAL A 38 8.15 2.29 1.50
N ASN A 39 9.37 2.72 1.81
CA ASN A 39 10.16 3.53 0.89
C ASN A 39 10.99 2.60 0.01
N LEU A 40 10.59 2.50 -1.26
CA LEU A 40 11.22 1.61 -2.25
C LEU A 40 12.40 2.27 -2.97
N GLY A 41 12.72 3.52 -2.64
CA GLY A 41 13.79 4.27 -3.31
C GLY A 41 13.46 4.54 -4.78
N ARG A 42 14.48 4.57 -5.63
CA ARG A 42 14.29 4.91 -7.05
C ARG A 42 13.68 3.74 -7.84
N CYS A 43 12.57 4.01 -8.53
CA CYS A 43 11.66 3.08 -9.22
C CYS A 43 12.27 2.15 -10.30
N PHE A 44 13.57 2.24 -10.59
CA PHE A 44 14.22 1.36 -11.58
C PHE A 44 14.17 -0.13 -11.17
N VAL A 45 14.17 -0.41 -9.87
CA VAL A 45 14.27 -1.79 -9.35
C VAL A 45 12.98 -2.57 -9.60
N LEU A 46 11.81 -2.03 -9.22
CA LEU A 46 10.52 -2.72 -9.38
C LEU A 46 10.10 -2.84 -10.85
N HIS A 47 10.38 -1.84 -11.67
CA HIS A 47 10.07 -1.89 -13.10
C HIS A 47 10.95 -2.94 -13.80
N ALA A 48 12.25 -3.00 -13.47
CA ALA A 48 13.15 -4.03 -13.98
C ALA A 48 12.75 -5.44 -13.52
N GLU A 49 12.30 -5.60 -12.27
CA GLU A 49 11.87 -6.90 -11.73
C GLU A 49 10.55 -7.39 -12.35
N LEU A 50 9.56 -6.50 -12.51
CA LEU A 50 8.28 -6.85 -13.14
C LEU A 50 8.47 -7.17 -14.62
N TRP A 51 9.35 -6.43 -15.31
CA TRP A 51 9.73 -6.70 -16.70
C TRP A 51 10.50 -8.02 -16.84
N ALA A 52 11.44 -8.31 -15.93
CA ALA A 52 12.16 -9.58 -15.91
C ALA A 52 11.21 -10.78 -15.67
N LEU A 53 10.16 -10.63 -14.86
CA LEU A 53 9.13 -11.66 -14.67
C LEU A 53 8.23 -11.84 -15.90
N LEU A 54 7.90 -10.75 -16.61
CA LEU A 54 7.10 -10.80 -17.84
C LEU A 54 7.88 -11.46 -19.00
N GLU A 55 9.18 -11.16 -19.10
CA GLU A 55 10.07 -11.66 -20.15
C GLU A 55 10.82 -12.95 -19.78
N GLY A 56 10.65 -13.47 -18.56
CA GLY A 56 11.32 -14.69 -18.08
C GLY A 56 12.84 -14.56 -17.88
N VAL A 57 13.33 -13.37 -17.58
CA VAL A 57 14.75 -13.09 -17.32
C VAL A 57 15.13 -13.54 -15.91
N THR A 58 16.23 -14.26 -15.80
CA THR A 58 16.61 -15.10 -14.64
C THR A 58 17.25 -14.38 -13.46
N ASP A 59 17.45 -13.06 -13.51
CA ASP A 59 18.11 -12.33 -12.41
C ASP A 59 17.39 -11.03 -11.98
N PRO A 60 16.11 -11.07 -11.56
CA PRO A 60 15.51 -9.97 -10.80
C PRO A 60 16.15 -9.89 -9.40
N PRO A 61 16.29 -8.69 -8.79
CA PRO A 61 16.64 -8.58 -7.39
C PRO A 61 15.75 -9.49 -6.53
N ARG A 62 16.40 -10.30 -5.67
CA ARG A 62 15.83 -11.48 -5.01
C ARG A 62 14.64 -11.18 -4.08
N ASN A 63 14.37 -9.91 -3.84
CA ASN A 63 13.46 -9.37 -2.84
C ASN A 63 12.03 -9.10 -3.36
N ALA A 64 11.79 -8.96 -4.68
CA ALA A 64 10.43 -8.77 -5.21
C ALA A 64 9.73 -10.06 -5.67
N ILE A 65 10.48 -11.06 -6.15
CA ILE A 65 9.92 -12.38 -6.51
C ILE A 65 9.26 -13.03 -5.29
N SER A 66 9.90 -12.92 -4.13
CA SER A 66 9.39 -13.44 -2.86
C SER A 66 8.08 -12.75 -2.43
N LEU A 67 7.92 -11.44 -2.67
CA LEU A 67 6.71 -10.71 -2.33
C LEU A 67 5.51 -11.17 -3.20
N VAL A 68 5.71 -11.31 -4.51
CA VAL A 68 4.63 -11.79 -5.41
C VAL A 68 4.24 -13.23 -5.09
N MET A 69 5.22 -14.11 -4.82
CA MET A 69 4.95 -15.48 -4.38
C MET A 69 4.22 -15.53 -3.04
N ALA A 70 4.61 -14.66 -2.09
CA ALA A 70 3.92 -14.55 -0.80
C ALA A 70 2.46 -14.10 -0.99
N ILE A 71 2.19 -13.11 -1.85
CA ILE A 71 0.82 -12.67 -2.17
C ILE A 71 0.01 -13.82 -2.79
N LYS A 72 0.59 -14.56 -3.76
CA LYS A 72 -0.08 -15.72 -4.36
C LYS A 72 -0.38 -16.81 -3.34
N SER A 73 0.55 -17.09 -2.41
CA SER A 73 0.34 -18.06 -1.33
C SER A 73 -0.75 -17.62 -0.35
N LEU A 74 -0.81 -16.32 -0.03
CA LEU A 74 -1.89 -15.77 0.77
C LEU A 74 -3.24 -15.91 0.05
N LEU A 75 -3.33 -15.61 -1.25
CA LEU A 75 -4.56 -15.78 -2.02
C LEU A 75 -5.05 -17.23 -2.12
N GLN A 76 -4.14 -18.20 -1.98
CA GLN A 76 -4.45 -19.64 -2.03
C GLN A 76 -4.79 -20.27 -0.67
N SER A 77 -4.75 -19.50 0.41
CA SER A 77 -5.08 -19.98 1.75
C SER A 77 -6.60 -20.12 1.96
N ASP A 78 -6.99 -20.88 2.99
CA ASP A 78 -8.40 -21.24 3.26
C ASP A 78 -9.19 -20.12 3.96
N TRP A 79 -9.31 -18.97 3.30
CA TRP A 79 -10.10 -17.83 3.74
C TRP A 79 -10.93 -17.23 2.60
N VAL A 80 -12.06 -16.60 2.94
CA VAL A 80 -12.91 -15.91 1.97
C VAL A 80 -12.35 -14.52 1.72
N VAL A 81 -11.76 -14.31 0.54
CA VAL A 81 -11.18 -13.01 0.14
C VAL A 81 -12.14 -12.30 -0.81
N HIS A 82 -12.49 -11.06 -0.48
CA HIS A 82 -13.19 -10.14 -1.38
C HIS A 82 -12.24 -9.03 -1.82
N VAL A 83 -11.79 -9.08 -3.07
CA VAL A 83 -10.97 -8.02 -3.67
C VAL A 83 -11.91 -7.00 -4.29
N SER A 84 -11.78 -5.74 -3.87
CA SER A 84 -12.49 -4.61 -4.47
C SER A 84 -11.49 -3.54 -4.83
N HIS A 85 -11.63 -2.97 -6.03
CA HIS A 85 -10.89 -1.78 -6.41
C HIS A 85 -11.60 -0.57 -5.80
N ILE A 86 -10.91 0.14 -4.93
CA ILE A 86 -11.42 1.36 -4.28
C ILE A 86 -10.61 2.52 -4.90
N TRP A 87 -11.31 3.52 -5.42
CA TRP A 87 -10.67 4.75 -5.90
C TRP A 87 -9.87 5.40 -4.76
N LEU A 88 -8.73 6.04 -5.06
CA LEU A 88 -7.86 6.68 -4.04
C LEU A 88 -8.61 7.62 -3.10
N GLU A 89 -9.69 8.24 -3.59
CA GLU A 89 -10.62 9.11 -2.85
C GLU A 89 -11.43 8.40 -1.76
N GLY A 90 -11.37 7.07 -1.69
CA GLY A 90 -11.91 6.26 -0.59
C GLY A 90 -10.81 5.52 0.19
N ASN A 91 -9.54 5.85 -0.05
CA ASN A 91 -8.37 5.21 0.55
C ASN A 91 -7.39 6.23 1.17
N PHE A 92 -7.90 7.36 1.68
CA PHE A 92 -7.09 8.50 2.12
C PHE A 92 -6.02 8.15 3.15
N VAL A 93 -6.34 7.25 4.08
CA VAL A 93 -5.39 6.86 5.13
C VAL A 93 -4.17 6.18 4.53
N VAL A 94 -4.35 5.32 3.54
CA VAL A 94 -3.24 4.61 2.90
C VAL A 94 -2.50 5.48 1.90
N ASP A 95 -3.18 6.40 1.22
CA ASP A 95 -2.53 7.42 0.38
C ASP A 95 -1.63 8.34 1.21
N CYS A 96 -2.12 8.81 2.37
CA CYS A 96 -1.32 9.58 3.31
C CYS A 96 -0.17 8.76 3.91
N LEU A 97 -0.39 7.47 4.19
CA LEU A 97 0.66 6.55 4.67
C LEU A 97 1.75 6.34 3.61
N THR A 98 1.34 6.22 2.34
CA THR A 98 2.25 6.07 1.19
C THR A 98 3.05 7.36 0.99
N THR A 99 2.42 8.52 1.14
CA THR A 99 3.10 9.82 1.14
C THR A 99 4.09 9.95 2.29
N LEU A 100 3.70 9.54 3.51
CA LEU A 100 4.58 9.50 4.68
C LEU A 100 5.81 8.63 4.41
N ALA A 101 5.63 7.46 3.78
CA ALA A 101 6.72 6.55 3.44
C ALA A 101 7.84 7.25 2.66
N GLY A 102 7.50 8.18 1.77
CA GLY A 102 8.49 8.94 0.99
C GLY A 102 9.38 9.87 1.81
N SER A 103 8.95 10.23 3.02
CA SER A 103 9.74 11.00 3.99
C SER A 103 10.56 10.14 4.94
N LEU A 104 10.32 8.82 4.98
CA LEU A 104 11.04 7.87 5.83
C LEU A 104 12.33 7.39 5.15
N PRO A 105 13.29 6.84 5.92
CA PRO A 105 14.44 6.14 5.34
C PRO A 105 14.03 5.01 4.39
N PHE A 106 14.90 4.67 3.43
CA PHE A 106 14.70 3.50 2.56
C PHE A 106 14.41 2.23 3.37
N GLY A 107 13.40 1.45 2.96
CA GLY A 107 13.01 0.20 3.61
C GLY A 107 11.56 0.14 4.10
N LEU A 108 11.27 -0.92 4.84
CA LEU A 108 9.96 -1.23 5.43
C LEU A 108 9.84 -0.60 6.82
N HIS A 109 8.70 0.05 7.09
CA HIS A 109 8.35 0.64 8.37
C HIS A 109 6.99 0.11 8.81
N GLU A 110 6.93 -0.43 10.03
CA GLU A 110 5.71 -1.01 10.59
C GLU A 110 5.11 -0.10 11.66
N PHE A 111 3.79 0.04 11.66
CA PHE A 111 3.06 0.87 12.60
C PHE A 111 1.96 0.08 13.28
N GLN A 112 2.21 -0.30 14.54
CA GLN A 112 1.20 -0.94 15.40
C GLN A 112 0.13 0.05 15.88
N GLN A 113 0.44 1.35 15.85
CA GLN A 113 -0.47 2.43 16.17
C GLN A 113 -0.47 3.46 15.04
N PRO A 114 -1.61 4.12 14.75
CA PRO A 114 -1.67 5.15 13.73
C PRO A 114 -0.75 6.32 14.10
N PRO A 115 0.15 6.75 13.20
CA PRO A 115 0.88 8.01 13.35
C PRO A 115 -0.09 9.18 13.61
N THR A 116 0.31 10.12 14.45
CA THR A 116 -0.56 11.24 14.86
C THR A 116 -1.09 12.05 13.66
N SER A 117 -0.29 12.16 12.60
CA SER A 117 -0.66 12.82 11.33
C SER A 117 -1.81 12.12 10.58
N LEU A 118 -2.03 10.83 10.84
CA LEU A 118 -3.05 9.99 10.17
C LEU A 118 -4.37 9.90 10.95
N LEU A 119 -4.40 10.31 12.23
CA LEU A 119 -5.61 10.25 13.07
C LEU A 119 -6.83 11.01 12.50
N PRO A 120 -6.67 12.22 11.92
CA PRO A 120 -7.80 12.94 11.32
C PRO A 120 -8.37 12.21 10.11
N TRP A 121 -7.50 11.57 9.31
CA TRP A 121 -7.88 10.81 8.13
C TRP A 121 -8.54 9.48 8.49
N LEU A 122 -8.03 8.79 9.51
CA LEU A 122 -8.64 7.57 10.03
C LEU A 122 -10.07 7.83 10.52
N SER A 123 -10.28 8.96 11.20
CA SER A 123 -11.62 9.38 11.63
C SER A 123 -12.50 9.69 10.43
N HIS A 124 -12.01 10.45 9.44
CA HIS A 124 -12.73 10.74 8.19
C HIS A 124 -13.19 9.48 7.44
N ASP A 125 -12.29 8.50 7.28
CA ASP A 125 -12.55 7.24 6.59
C ASP A 125 -13.61 6.41 7.34
N LYS A 126 -13.60 6.44 8.68
CA LYS A 126 -14.60 5.76 9.53
C LYS A 126 -16.01 6.34 9.35
N PHE A 127 -16.12 7.64 9.05
CA PHE A 127 -17.40 8.32 8.82
C PHE A 127 -17.81 8.39 7.34
N GLY A 128 -16.99 7.89 6.40
CA GLY A 128 -17.37 7.70 5.00
C GLY A 128 -17.43 8.98 4.15
N VAL A 129 -16.64 10.01 4.46
CA VAL A 129 -16.62 11.28 3.72
C VAL A 129 -15.72 11.16 2.48
N GLY A 130 -16.29 11.28 1.28
CA GLY A 130 -15.53 11.28 0.01
C GLY A 130 -15.17 12.69 -0.47
N TYR A 131 -13.99 12.85 -1.08
CA TYR A 131 -13.57 14.09 -1.76
C TYR A 131 -13.29 13.82 -3.23
N SER A 132 -13.80 14.67 -4.12
CA SER A 132 -13.47 14.63 -5.55
C SER A 132 -12.14 15.34 -5.80
N ARG A 133 -11.17 14.67 -6.43
CA ARG A 133 -9.95 15.32 -6.94
C ARG A 133 -10.24 15.84 -8.34
N THR A 134 -10.09 17.16 -8.53
CA THR A 134 -10.05 17.73 -9.89
C THR A 134 -8.70 17.38 -10.52
N VAL A 135 -8.69 16.43 -11.46
CA VAL A 135 -7.53 16.18 -12.32
C VAL A 135 -7.39 17.39 -13.24
N LYS A 136 -6.35 18.21 -13.04
CA LYS A 136 -5.92 19.14 -14.09
C LYS A 136 -5.18 18.30 -15.14
N MET A 137 -5.81 18.14 -16.31
CA MET A 137 -5.14 17.72 -17.54
C MET A 137 -4.13 18.78 -17.98
#